data_AF-A0A848V7T0-F1
#
_entry.id   AF-A0A848V7T0-F1
#
_cell.length_a   1.000
_cell.length_b   1.000
_cell.length_c   1.000
_cell.angle_alpha   90.00
_cell.angle_beta   90.00
_cell.angle_gamma   90.00
#
_symmetry.space_group_name_H-M   'P 1'
#
loop_
_entity.id
_entity.type
_entity.pdbx_description
1 polymer ?
#
loop_
_entity_poly.entity_id
_entity_poly.type
_entity_poly.pdbx_seq_one_letter_code
_entity_poly.pdbx_strand_id
1 'polypeptide(L)'
;QMRRWDDTERNERIDGAAWFPLAPLWSQADPVLRRLLQLEKRRLIPLLDAFLQAECQRDDFEIAGVESQAKLAYGPVELRLRIDRLDRLSDGALLITDYKASDAKSFLDTKRGTPKQLQLSVYARALENDSVGGLQLIYLSSREITYRGEGGSIPLGKADAGNWSELLETWCAEVDVLLQRFVAGETGLNAVQEIKNARPLALLSRFAELSNAD
;
A
#
# COMPACT_ATOMS: atom_id res chain seq x y z
N GLN A 1 -15.84 15.71 1.25
CA GLN A 1 -16.44 15.98 2.59
C GLN A 1 -15.47 16.73 3.51
N MET A 2 -14.19 16.36 3.60
CA MET A 2 -13.18 17.03 4.45
C MET A 2 -13.02 18.54 4.19
N ARG A 3 -13.12 18.99 2.93
CA ARG A 3 -13.05 20.42 2.55
C ARG A 3 -14.13 21.32 3.17
N ARG A 4 -15.17 20.74 3.78
CA ARG A 4 -16.29 21.49 4.38
C ARG A 4 -16.16 21.67 5.89
N TRP A 5 -15.18 21.02 6.53
CA TRP A 5 -14.95 21.17 7.96
C TRP A 5 -14.39 22.56 8.25
N ASP A 6 -14.90 23.19 9.30
CA ASP A 6 -14.23 24.36 9.87
C ASP A 6 -13.01 23.94 10.71
N ASP A 7 -12.22 24.91 11.16
CA ASP A 7 -11.00 24.65 11.93
C ASP A 7 -11.28 23.92 13.25
N THR A 8 -12.45 24.14 13.86
CA THR A 8 -12.81 23.50 15.13
C THR A 8 -13.12 22.03 14.91
N GLU A 9 -14.03 21.73 13.97
CA GLU A 9 -14.40 20.37 13.60
C GLU A 9 -13.16 19.57 13.14
N ARG A 10 -12.29 20.21 12.36
CA ARG A 10 -11.03 19.60 11.90
C ARG A 10 -10.13 19.23 13.08
N ASN A 11 -9.90 20.14 14.01
CA ASN A 11 -9.04 19.90 15.17
C ASN A 11 -9.61 18.79 16.09
N GLU A 12 -10.92 18.79 16.33
CA GLU A 12 -11.58 17.75 17.13
C GLU A 12 -11.47 16.36 16.48
N ARG A 13 -11.68 16.27 15.17
CA ARG A 13 -11.53 15.01 14.42
C ARG A 13 -10.09 14.50 14.43
N ILE A 14 -9.11 15.38 14.26
CA ILE A 14 -7.69 15.01 14.32
C ILE A 14 -7.32 14.52 15.73
N ASP A 15 -7.73 15.24 16.77
CA ASP A 15 -7.44 14.85 18.15
C ASP A 15 -8.05 13.49 18.50
N GLY A 16 -9.31 13.27 18.10
CA GLY A 16 -10.00 12.00 18.25
C GLY A 16 -9.33 10.86 17.49
N ALA A 17 -8.95 11.08 16.23
CA ALA A 17 -8.25 10.10 15.40
C ALA A 17 -6.85 9.75 15.96
N ALA A 18 -6.11 10.73 16.45
CA ALA A 18 -4.81 10.51 17.10
C ALA A 18 -4.94 9.71 18.40
N TRP A 19 -6.05 9.88 19.13
CA TRP A 19 -6.29 9.18 20.38
C TRP A 19 -6.85 7.76 20.20
N PHE A 20 -7.68 7.55 19.19
CA PHE A 20 -8.38 6.28 18.94
C PHE A 20 -7.48 5.02 19.06
N PRO A 21 -6.31 4.92 18.39
CA PRO A 21 -5.47 3.72 18.51
C PRO A 21 -4.72 3.63 19.85
N LEU A 22 -4.58 4.74 20.58
CA LEU A 22 -3.84 4.81 21.85
C LEU A 22 -4.73 4.50 23.05
N ALA A 23 -6.04 4.75 22.95
CA ALA A 23 -7.01 4.59 24.03
C ALA A 23 -7.01 3.17 24.65
N PRO A 24 -6.94 2.06 23.88
CA PRO A 24 -6.90 0.72 24.47
C PRO A 24 -5.65 0.47 25.33
N LEU A 25 -4.52 1.10 24.97
CA LEU A 25 -3.25 0.95 25.68
C LEU A 25 -3.21 1.75 26.98
N TRP A 26 -3.98 2.84 27.06
CA TRP A 26 -3.95 3.76 28.20
C TRP A 26 -4.39 3.14 29.52
N SER A 27 -5.43 2.30 29.50
CA SER A 27 -6.01 1.71 30.71
C SER A 27 -5.03 0.79 31.45
N GLN A 28 -4.14 0.12 30.70
CA GLN A 28 -3.15 -0.82 31.22
C GLN A 28 -1.76 -0.18 31.39
N ALA A 29 -1.62 1.11 31.04
CA ALA A 29 -0.33 1.78 31.02
C ALA A 29 0.12 2.25 32.40
N ASP A 30 1.37 1.91 32.73
CA ASP A 30 2.12 2.52 33.82
C ASP A 30 2.42 4.01 33.55
N PRO A 31 2.99 4.77 34.51
CA PRO A 31 3.28 6.19 34.31
C PRO A 31 4.24 6.49 33.14
N VAL A 32 5.18 5.59 32.83
CA VAL A 32 6.15 5.77 31.73
C VAL A 32 5.43 5.59 30.40
N LEU A 33 4.67 4.50 30.24
CA LEU A 33 3.92 4.23 29.03
C LEU A 33 2.88 5.32 28.77
N ARG A 34 2.20 5.84 29.81
CA ARG A 34 1.29 6.99 29.66
C ARG A 34 2.01 8.21 29.09
N ARG A 35 3.23 8.49 29.54
CA ARG A 35 4.03 9.61 29.01
C ARG A 35 4.42 9.38 27.55
N LEU A 36 4.75 8.15 27.17
CA LEU A 36 5.05 7.78 25.79
C LEU A 36 3.80 7.89 24.89
N LEU A 37 2.64 7.44 25.33
CA LEU A 37 1.38 7.57 24.58
C LEU A 37 1.01 9.05 24.36
N GLN A 38 1.25 9.92 25.35
CA GLN A 38 1.05 11.37 25.19
C GLN A 38 2.04 12.00 24.20
N LEU A 39 3.30 11.53 24.18
CA LEU A 39 4.28 11.96 23.18
C LEU A 39 3.84 11.51 21.78
N GLU A 40 3.37 10.28 21.66
CA GLU A 40 2.90 9.73 20.40
C GLU A 40 1.65 10.46 19.89
N LYS A 41 0.67 10.74 20.75
CA LYS A 41 -0.50 11.56 20.37
C LYS A 41 -0.06 12.92 19.81
N ARG A 42 0.85 13.61 20.50
CA ARG A 42 1.38 14.91 20.03
C ARG A 42 2.14 14.81 18.71
N ARG A 43 2.79 13.67 18.44
CA ARG A 43 3.47 13.40 17.16
C ARG A 43 2.48 13.12 16.03
N LEU A 44 1.37 12.43 16.31
CA LEU A 44 0.36 12.05 15.32
C LEU A 44 -0.49 13.22 14.84
N ILE A 45 -0.82 14.18 15.71
CA ILE A 45 -1.63 15.35 15.34
C ILE A 45 -1.12 16.10 14.09
N PRO A 46 0.13 16.60 14.04
CA PRO A 46 0.63 17.31 12.86
C PRO A 46 0.75 16.40 11.63
N LEU A 47 1.01 15.11 11.81
CA LEU A 47 1.06 14.14 10.71
C LEU A 47 -0.32 13.96 10.06
N LEU A 48 -1.36 13.76 10.87
CA LEU A 48 -2.74 13.65 10.39
C LEU A 48 -3.20 14.95 9.75
N ASP A 49 -2.82 16.11 10.31
CA ASP A 49 -3.18 17.40 9.74
C ASP A 49 -2.58 17.61 8.34
N ALA A 50 -1.29 17.31 8.18
CA ALA A 50 -0.59 17.36 6.91
C ALA A 50 -1.20 16.36 5.90
N PHE A 51 -1.59 15.17 6.36
CA PHE A 51 -2.25 14.17 5.51
C PHE A 51 -3.59 14.67 4.99
N LEU A 52 -4.44 15.24 5.87
CA LEU A 52 -5.73 15.80 5.48
C LEU A 52 -5.57 16.99 4.53
N GLN A 53 -4.55 17.83 4.74
CA GLN A 53 -4.18 18.90 3.81
C GLN A 53 -3.87 18.34 2.42
N ALA A 54 -3.04 17.29 2.32
CA ALA A 54 -2.70 16.66 1.06
C ALA A 54 -3.93 16.01 0.38
N GLU A 55 -4.77 15.30 1.14
CA GLU A 55 -6.02 14.72 0.63
C GLU A 55 -6.97 15.79 0.08
N CYS A 56 -7.05 16.96 0.72
CA CYS A 56 -7.87 18.08 0.25
C CYS A 56 -7.38 18.68 -1.07
N GLN A 57 -6.12 18.45 -1.49
CA GLN A 57 -5.58 18.93 -2.78
C GLN A 57 -5.82 17.96 -3.94
N ARG A 58 -6.22 16.71 -3.67
CA ARG A 58 -6.52 15.72 -4.71
C ARG A 58 -7.79 16.10 -5.47
N ASP A 59 -7.95 15.57 -6.68
CA ASP A 59 -9.23 15.65 -7.40
C ASP A 59 -10.37 14.98 -6.61
N ASP A 60 -11.61 15.29 -6.98
CA ASP A 60 -12.77 14.75 -6.28
C ASP A 60 -12.87 13.23 -6.43
N PHE A 61 -13.13 12.54 -5.31
CA PHE A 61 -13.33 11.11 -5.23
C PHE A 61 -14.38 10.77 -4.16
N GLU A 62 -14.94 9.57 -4.26
CA GLU A 62 -15.78 8.96 -3.24
C GLU A 62 -15.03 7.80 -2.57
N ILE A 63 -15.09 7.67 -1.24
CA ILE A 63 -14.52 6.50 -0.57
C ILE A 63 -15.45 5.32 -0.81
N ALA A 64 -15.04 4.42 -1.71
CA ALA A 64 -15.78 3.20 -2.05
C ALA A 64 -15.61 2.09 -1.01
N GLY A 65 -14.48 2.10 -0.28
CA GLY A 65 -14.24 1.16 0.80
C GLY A 65 -12.93 1.41 1.55
N VAL A 66 -12.90 0.99 2.81
CA VAL A 66 -11.73 1.04 3.69
C VAL A 66 -11.60 -0.31 4.36
N GLU A 67 -10.39 -0.86 4.39
CA GLU A 67 -10.09 -2.20 4.90
C GLU A 67 -10.99 -3.28 4.25
N SER A 68 -11.25 -3.12 2.95
CA SER A 68 -12.18 -3.93 2.17
C SER A 68 -11.65 -5.35 1.97
N GLN A 69 -12.49 -6.35 2.23
CA GLN A 69 -12.15 -7.75 1.98
C GLN A 69 -12.23 -8.06 0.49
N ALA A 70 -11.23 -8.75 -0.04
CA ALA A 70 -11.23 -9.29 -1.39
C ALA A 70 -10.72 -10.73 -1.39
N LYS A 71 -11.04 -11.46 -2.46
CA LYS A 71 -10.55 -12.82 -2.68
C LYS A 71 -9.95 -12.92 -4.06
N LEU A 72 -8.80 -13.57 -4.15
CA LEU A 72 -8.20 -13.98 -5.41
C LEU A 72 -8.09 -15.51 -5.41
N ALA A 73 -8.78 -16.15 -6.34
CA ALA A 73 -8.71 -17.59 -6.52
C ALA A 73 -7.92 -17.92 -7.79
N TYR A 74 -6.99 -18.87 -7.69
CA TYR A 74 -6.22 -19.40 -8.82
C TYR A 74 -6.01 -20.90 -8.63
N GLY A 75 -6.73 -21.73 -9.39
CA GLY A 75 -6.71 -23.18 -9.23
C GLY A 75 -7.03 -23.58 -7.77
N PRO A 76 -6.13 -24.31 -7.07
CA PRO A 76 -6.33 -24.71 -5.67
C PRO A 76 -6.01 -23.62 -4.64
N VAL A 77 -5.52 -22.44 -5.06
CA VAL A 77 -5.10 -21.36 -4.16
C VAL A 77 -6.24 -20.35 -4.00
N GLU A 78 -6.59 -20.04 -2.75
CA GLU A 78 -7.44 -18.88 -2.40
C GLU A 78 -6.61 -17.93 -1.53
N LEU A 79 -6.32 -16.73 -2.05
CA LEU A 79 -5.77 -15.64 -1.27
C LEU A 79 -6.91 -14.80 -0.70
N ARG A 80 -6.92 -14.63 0.63
CA ARG A 80 -7.80 -13.69 1.33
C ARG A 80 -7.05 -12.40 1.55
N LEU A 81 -7.57 -11.33 0.97
CA LEU A 81 -6.90 -10.04 0.88
C LEU A 81 -7.70 -9.00 1.66
N ARG A 82 -6.99 -7.96 2.11
CA ARG A 82 -7.59 -6.79 2.75
C ARG A 82 -6.98 -5.54 2.13
N ILE A 83 -7.78 -4.83 1.34
CA ILE A 83 -7.37 -3.63 0.63
C ILE A 83 -7.54 -2.45 1.58
N ASP A 84 -6.45 -1.72 1.87
CA ASP A 84 -6.49 -0.63 2.85
C ASP A 84 -7.54 0.42 2.49
N ARG A 85 -7.57 0.86 1.22
CA ARG A 85 -8.56 1.83 0.74
C ARG A 85 -8.82 1.76 -0.75
N LEU A 86 -10.10 1.93 -1.11
CA LEU A 86 -10.62 2.08 -2.46
C LEU A 86 -11.31 3.44 -2.57
N ASP A 87 -10.84 4.26 -3.51
CA ASP A 87 -11.51 5.51 -3.89
C ASP A 87 -12.15 5.32 -5.27
N ARG A 88 -13.42 5.70 -5.44
CA ARG A 88 -14.07 5.82 -6.75
C ARG A 88 -13.80 7.20 -7.31
N LEU A 89 -13.20 7.24 -8.50
CA LEU A 89 -12.81 8.44 -9.22
C LEU A 89 -13.98 9.01 -10.04
N SER A 90 -13.80 10.20 -10.60
CA SER A 90 -14.83 10.92 -11.36
C SER A 90 -15.25 10.21 -12.65
N ASP A 91 -14.38 9.41 -13.24
CA ASP A 91 -14.66 8.54 -14.40
C ASP A 91 -15.30 7.20 -14.02
N GLY A 92 -15.55 6.98 -12.72
CA GLY A 92 -16.13 5.76 -12.16
C GLY A 92 -15.14 4.65 -11.85
N ALA A 93 -13.87 4.79 -12.26
CA ALA A 93 -12.82 3.81 -11.98
C ALA A 93 -12.41 3.81 -10.50
N LEU A 94 -11.81 2.71 -10.05
CA LEU A 94 -11.29 2.56 -8.71
C LEU A 94 -9.80 2.91 -8.65
N LEU A 95 -9.41 3.68 -7.64
CA LEU A 95 -8.04 3.89 -7.23
C LEU A 95 -7.75 3.03 -6.00
N ILE A 96 -6.81 2.11 -6.15
CA ILE A 96 -6.36 1.22 -5.07
C ILE A 96 -5.22 1.89 -4.32
N THR A 97 -5.38 2.01 -3.00
CA THR A 97 -4.41 2.69 -2.12
C THR A 97 -3.94 1.75 -1.03
N ASP A 98 -2.63 1.73 -0.78
CA ASP A 98 -2.01 1.07 0.38
C ASP A 98 -1.14 2.08 1.16
N TYR A 99 -1.19 1.99 2.49
CA TYR A 99 -0.47 2.88 3.39
C TYR A 99 0.84 2.25 3.87
N LYS A 100 1.94 2.99 3.77
CA LYS A 100 3.26 2.56 4.25
C LYS A 100 3.81 3.54 5.28
N ALA A 101 4.28 3.03 6.42
CA ALA A 101 4.94 3.83 7.47
C ALA A 101 6.48 3.90 7.32
N SER A 102 7.01 3.54 6.15
CA SER A 102 8.44 3.60 5.84
C SER A 102 8.78 4.86 5.03
N ASP A 103 10.08 5.09 4.81
CA ASP A 103 10.53 6.06 3.81
C ASP A 103 9.97 5.73 2.42
N ALA A 104 9.75 6.77 1.62
CA ALA A 104 9.23 6.65 0.27
C ALA A 104 10.19 5.87 -0.64
N LYS A 105 9.62 4.93 -1.40
CA LYS A 105 10.34 4.15 -2.41
C LYS A 105 9.76 4.42 -3.79
N SER A 106 10.54 4.16 -4.84
CA SER A 106 10.04 4.16 -6.21
C SER A 106 8.87 3.17 -6.34
N PHE A 107 7.81 3.57 -7.04
CA PHE A 107 6.69 2.70 -7.35
C PHE A 107 7.11 1.58 -8.32
N LEU A 108 7.77 1.96 -9.43
CA LEU A 108 8.26 1.03 -10.44
C LEU A 108 9.73 0.64 -10.21
N ASP A 109 10.06 -0.59 -10.61
CA ASP A 109 11.41 -0.96 -11.01
C ASP A 109 11.67 -0.40 -12.41
N THR A 110 12.50 0.64 -12.50
CA THR A 110 12.79 1.32 -13.76
C THR A 110 13.46 0.43 -14.81
N LYS A 111 14.10 -0.68 -14.41
CA LYS A 111 14.71 -1.63 -15.36
C LYS A 111 13.67 -2.58 -15.96
N ARG A 112 12.66 -2.95 -15.17
CA ARG A 112 11.65 -3.95 -15.57
C ARG A 112 10.34 -3.32 -16.06
N GLY A 113 10.07 -2.06 -15.70
CA GLY A 113 8.80 -1.40 -15.98
C GLY A 113 7.63 -1.95 -15.15
N THR A 114 7.91 -2.71 -14.09
CA THR A 114 6.88 -3.33 -13.24
C THR A 114 6.88 -2.74 -11.82
N PRO A 115 5.77 -2.84 -11.07
CA PRO A 115 5.70 -2.36 -9.70
C PRO A 115 6.72 -3.10 -8.83
N LYS A 116 7.50 -2.36 -8.02
CA LYS A 116 8.44 -2.95 -7.06
C LYS A 116 7.75 -3.79 -5.99
N GLN A 117 6.50 -3.45 -5.69
CA GLN A 117 5.67 -4.16 -4.73
C GLN A 117 4.46 -4.72 -5.47
N LEU A 118 4.40 -6.05 -5.57
CA LEU A 118 3.32 -6.75 -6.27
C LEU A 118 1.96 -6.63 -5.55
N GLN A 119 1.93 -6.22 -4.28
CA GLN A 119 0.73 -6.19 -3.45
C GLN A 119 -0.44 -5.45 -4.12
N LEU A 120 -0.20 -4.29 -4.74
CA LEU A 120 -1.24 -3.53 -5.42
C LEU A 120 -1.72 -4.20 -6.71
N SER A 121 -0.83 -4.87 -7.45
CA SER A 121 -1.21 -5.69 -8.61
C SER A 121 -2.06 -6.89 -8.21
N VAL A 122 -1.78 -7.52 -7.05
CA VAL A 122 -2.60 -8.60 -6.50
C VAL A 122 -4.01 -8.10 -6.15
N TYR A 123 -4.12 -6.89 -5.59
CA TYR A 123 -5.43 -6.27 -5.31
C TYR A 123 -6.19 -5.96 -6.60
N ALA A 124 -5.55 -5.40 -7.61
CA ALA A 124 -6.17 -5.16 -8.91
C ALA A 124 -6.64 -6.48 -9.56
N ARG A 125 -5.80 -7.52 -9.50
CA ARG A 125 -6.15 -8.85 -10.01
C ARG A 125 -7.35 -9.46 -9.29
N ALA A 126 -7.52 -9.20 -8.00
CA ALA A 126 -8.68 -9.64 -7.23
C ALA A 126 -9.97 -8.86 -7.55
N LEU A 127 -9.84 -7.68 -8.16
CA LEU A 127 -10.93 -6.81 -8.59
C LEU A 127 -11.11 -6.83 -10.12
N GLU A 128 -10.88 -7.98 -10.77
CA GLU A 128 -10.88 -8.11 -12.25
C GLU A 128 -12.17 -7.64 -12.95
N ASN A 129 -13.29 -7.60 -12.21
CA ASN A 129 -14.60 -7.17 -12.73
C ASN A 129 -14.84 -5.66 -12.58
N ASP A 130 -13.95 -4.95 -11.88
CA ASP A 130 -14.01 -3.51 -11.68
C ASP A 130 -13.00 -2.79 -12.59
N SER A 131 -13.38 -1.61 -13.07
CA SER A 131 -12.42 -0.73 -13.74
C SER A 131 -11.48 -0.13 -12.70
N VAL A 132 -10.18 -0.44 -12.78
CA VAL A 132 -9.15 0.14 -11.90
C VAL A 132 -8.40 1.22 -12.69
N GLY A 133 -8.50 2.47 -12.26
CA GLY A 133 -7.92 3.65 -12.93
C GLY A 133 -6.52 4.03 -12.44
N GLY A 134 -6.07 3.42 -11.34
CA GLY A 134 -4.73 3.66 -10.81
C GLY A 134 -4.41 2.86 -9.56
N LEU A 135 -3.12 2.76 -9.29
CA LEU A 135 -2.54 2.12 -8.10
C LEU A 135 -1.65 3.13 -7.38
N GLN A 136 -1.80 3.27 -6.07
CA GLN A 136 -0.96 4.18 -5.29
C GLN A 136 -0.53 3.65 -3.92
N LEU A 137 0.64 4.10 -3.50
CA LEU A 137 1.20 3.96 -2.18
C LEU A 137 1.25 5.35 -1.53
N ILE A 138 0.73 5.43 -0.31
CA ILE A 138 0.84 6.63 0.52
C ILE A 138 1.85 6.34 1.63
N TYR A 139 2.99 6.98 1.55
CA TYR A 139 4.02 6.91 2.58
C TYR A 139 3.74 7.96 3.65
N LEU A 140 3.44 7.49 4.87
CA LEU A 140 3.17 8.30 6.04
C LEU A 140 4.37 8.19 6.99
N SER A 141 5.34 9.09 6.83
CA SER A 141 6.50 9.18 7.72
C SER A 141 6.43 10.44 8.58
N SER A 142 7.19 10.49 9.67
CA SER A 142 7.30 11.70 10.49
C SER A 142 7.98 12.89 9.79
N ARG A 143 8.60 12.65 8.62
CA ARG A 143 9.35 13.66 7.86
C ARG A 143 8.54 14.21 6.69
N GLU A 144 7.91 13.32 5.95
CA GLU A 144 7.15 13.65 4.74
C GLU A 144 5.97 12.70 4.53
N ILE A 145 4.97 13.23 3.83
CA ILE A 145 3.86 12.47 3.27
C ILE A 145 4.08 12.44 1.76
N THR A 146 4.19 11.24 1.20
CA THR A 146 4.52 11.08 -0.22
C THR A 146 3.56 10.11 -0.89
N TYR A 147 3.02 10.55 -2.01
CA TYR A 147 2.20 9.74 -2.90
C TYR A 147 3.08 9.20 -4.02
N ARG A 148 3.02 7.90 -4.26
CA ARG A 148 3.70 7.22 -5.36
C ARG A 148 2.73 6.27 -6.02
N GLY A 149 2.54 6.38 -7.31
CA GLY A 149 1.57 5.57 -8.02
C GLY A 149 1.77 5.63 -9.52
N GLU A 150 0.93 4.88 -10.20
CA GLU A 150 0.84 4.81 -11.65
C GLU A 150 -0.63 4.58 -12.00
N GLY A 151 -1.15 5.25 -13.03
CA GLY A 151 -2.56 5.13 -13.39
C GLY A 151 -2.96 6.04 -14.55
N GLY A 152 -3.98 5.63 -15.30
CA GLY A 152 -4.54 6.42 -16.41
C GLY A 152 -5.56 7.47 -15.96
N SER A 153 -6.12 7.31 -14.77
CA SER A 153 -7.17 8.17 -14.19
C SER A 153 -6.67 9.06 -13.04
N ILE A 154 -5.36 9.07 -12.78
CA ILE A 154 -4.74 9.84 -11.69
C ILE A 154 -3.53 10.62 -12.20
N PRO A 155 -3.20 11.78 -11.63
CA PRO A 155 -2.03 12.57 -12.02
C PRO A 155 -0.74 12.05 -11.34
N LEU A 156 -0.53 10.72 -11.32
CA LEU A 156 0.64 10.07 -10.73
C LEU A 156 1.29 9.12 -11.73
N GLY A 157 2.62 9.21 -11.84
CA GLY A 157 3.41 8.34 -12.71
C GLY A 157 3.55 8.88 -14.12
N LYS A 158 3.74 7.99 -15.10
CA LYS A 158 3.93 8.29 -16.53
C LYS A 158 2.86 7.69 -17.44
N ALA A 159 2.05 6.76 -16.93
CA ALA A 159 0.95 6.16 -17.63
C ALA A 159 -0.13 7.21 -17.88
N ASP A 160 -0.88 7.00 -18.94
CA ASP A 160 -2.06 7.78 -19.30
C ASP A 160 -3.22 6.83 -19.60
N ALA A 161 -4.39 7.39 -19.89
CA ALA A 161 -5.56 6.59 -20.22
C ALA A 161 -5.37 5.68 -21.44
N GLY A 162 -4.41 5.97 -22.33
CA GLY A 162 -4.15 5.21 -23.55
C GLY A 162 -3.32 3.95 -23.34
N ASN A 163 -2.43 3.92 -22.33
CA ASN A 163 -1.55 2.77 -22.06
C ASN A 163 -1.81 2.08 -20.72
N TRP A 164 -2.62 2.67 -19.83
CA TRP A 164 -2.81 2.16 -18.48
C TRP A 164 -3.40 0.75 -18.44
N SER A 165 -4.45 0.49 -19.23
CA SER A 165 -5.12 -0.81 -19.22
C SER A 165 -4.17 -1.96 -19.61
N GLU A 166 -3.31 -1.74 -20.61
CA GLU A 166 -2.32 -2.72 -21.07
C GLU A 166 -1.22 -2.95 -20.01
N LEU A 167 -0.75 -1.88 -19.35
CA LEU A 167 0.20 -1.98 -18.25
C LEU A 167 -0.38 -2.77 -17.07
N LEU A 168 -1.61 -2.46 -16.68
CA LEU A 168 -2.28 -3.14 -15.58
C LEU A 168 -2.52 -4.62 -15.90
N GLU A 169 -2.97 -4.95 -17.11
CA GLU A 169 -3.13 -6.32 -17.58
C GLU A 169 -1.80 -7.09 -17.51
N THR A 170 -0.71 -6.47 -17.95
CA THR A 170 0.64 -7.06 -17.88
C THR A 170 1.03 -7.36 -16.43
N TRP A 171 0.78 -6.44 -15.50
CA TRP A 171 1.13 -6.65 -14.09
C TRP A 171 0.24 -7.69 -13.40
N CYS A 172 -1.05 -7.74 -13.77
CA CYS A 172 -1.97 -8.79 -13.34
C CYS A 172 -1.55 -10.17 -13.87
N ALA A 173 -1.08 -10.25 -15.12
CA ALA A 173 -0.55 -11.48 -15.70
C ALA A 173 0.72 -11.96 -14.97
N GLU A 174 1.58 -11.04 -14.50
CA GLU A 174 2.74 -11.41 -13.66
C GLU A 174 2.30 -12.07 -12.34
N VAL A 175 1.21 -11.60 -11.73
CA VAL A 175 0.61 -12.24 -10.54
C VAL A 175 0.17 -13.67 -10.87
N ASP A 176 -0.54 -13.86 -11.99
CA ASP A 176 -1.02 -15.17 -12.41
C ASP A 176 0.13 -16.15 -12.70
N VAL A 177 1.20 -15.69 -13.33
CA VAL A 177 2.43 -16.49 -13.52
C VAL A 177 3.01 -16.91 -12.17
N LEU A 178 3.09 -16.01 -11.20
CA LEU A 178 3.62 -16.35 -9.87
C LEU A 178 2.74 -17.34 -9.12
N LEU A 179 1.41 -17.22 -9.24
CA LEU A 179 0.45 -18.17 -8.68
C LEU A 179 0.57 -19.55 -9.35
N GLN A 180 0.73 -19.59 -10.67
CA GLN A 180 0.93 -20.82 -11.41
C GLN A 180 2.19 -21.56 -10.94
N ARG A 181 3.31 -20.84 -10.82
CA ARG A 181 4.59 -21.40 -10.33
C ARG A 181 4.47 -21.92 -8.91
N PHE A 182 3.74 -21.19 -8.05
CA PHE A 182 3.45 -21.63 -6.70
C PHE A 182 2.63 -22.93 -6.68
N VAL A 183 1.56 -23.02 -7.50
CA VAL A 183 0.73 -24.23 -7.64
C VAL A 183 1.53 -25.42 -8.18
N ALA A 184 2.45 -25.17 -9.10
CA ALA A 184 3.36 -26.19 -9.64
C ALA A 184 4.39 -26.69 -8.60
N GLY A 185 4.46 -26.08 -7.42
CA GLY A 185 5.41 -26.44 -6.37
C GLY A 185 6.83 -26.04 -6.71
N GLU A 186 7.03 -24.97 -7.50
CA GLU A 186 8.36 -24.48 -7.80
C GLU A 186 9.05 -23.92 -6.55
N THR A 187 10.18 -24.52 -6.17
CA THR A 187 10.99 -24.13 -5.00
C THR A 187 12.34 -23.52 -5.38
N GLY A 188 12.48 -23.03 -6.61
CA GLY A 188 13.73 -22.43 -7.10
C GLY A 188 14.16 -21.24 -6.25
N LEU A 189 15.46 -21.15 -5.93
CA LEU A 189 16.01 -20.02 -5.18
C LEU A 189 16.10 -18.78 -6.08
N ASN A 190 15.47 -17.69 -5.66
CA ASN A 190 15.57 -16.42 -6.37
C ASN A 190 16.89 -15.71 -6.02
N ALA A 191 17.90 -15.89 -6.88
CA ALA A 191 19.23 -15.34 -6.68
C ALA A 191 19.32 -13.80 -6.74
N VAL A 192 18.24 -13.12 -7.13
CA VAL A 192 18.14 -11.65 -7.11
C VAL A 192 17.89 -11.13 -5.68
N GLN A 193 17.42 -11.97 -4.75
CA GLN A 193 17.29 -11.56 -3.35
C GLN A 193 18.67 -11.48 -2.69
N GLU A 194 19.06 -10.27 -2.27
CA GLU A 194 20.25 -10.08 -1.45
C GLU A 194 20.18 -10.97 -0.18
N ILE A 195 21.34 -11.49 0.25
CA ILE A 195 21.51 -12.28 1.49
C ILE A 195 20.86 -11.61 2.70
N LYS A 196 20.81 -10.27 2.70
CA LYS A 196 20.17 -9.45 3.73
C LYS A 196 18.64 -9.59 3.78
N ASN A 197 17.98 -10.22 2.81
CA ASN A 197 16.53 -10.43 2.81
C ASN A 197 16.14 -11.89 3.11
N ALA A 198 17.06 -12.85 2.97
CA ALA A 198 16.84 -14.28 3.19
C ALA A 198 16.97 -14.74 4.66
N ARG A 199 16.70 -13.84 5.62
CA ARG A 199 17.28 -13.88 6.98
C ARG A 199 17.05 -15.15 7.83
N PRO A 200 15.91 -15.87 7.79
CA PRO A 200 15.74 -17.05 8.65
C PRO A 200 16.17 -18.38 8.00
N LEU A 201 16.00 -18.53 6.68
CA LEU A 201 16.16 -19.82 5.97
C LEU A 201 17.43 -19.87 5.10
N ALA A 202 18.27 -18.82 5.11
CA ALA A 202 19.52 -18.79 4.35
C ALA A 202 20.46 -19.97 4.68
N LEU A 203 20.44 -20.46 5.92
CA LEU A 203 21.21 -21.65 6.32
C LEU A 203 20.74 -22.92 5.60
N LEU A 204 19.45 -23.03 5.29
CA LEU A 204 18.88 -24.18 4.60
C LEU A 204 19.09 -24.11 3.09
N SER A 205 19.08 -22.90 2.53
CA SER A 205 19.23 -22.70 1.08
C SER A 205 20.68 -22.77 0.59
N ARG A 206 21.67 -22.76 1.50
CA ARG A 206 23.12 -22.69 1.19
C ARG A 206 23.46 -21.59 0.18
N PHE A 207 22.68 -20.52 0.18
CA PHE A 207 22.72 -19.49 -0.87
C PHE A 207 24.10 -18.81 -0.97
N ALA A 208 24.75 -18.60 0.18
CA ALA A 208 26.10 -18.01 0.24
C ALA A 208 27.17 -18.84 -0.49
N GLU A 209 26.96 -20.15 -0.63
CA GLU A 209 27.88 -21.03 -1.35
C GLU A 209 27.65 -20.97 -2.86
N LEU A 210 26.39 -20.83 -3.28
CA LEU A 210 26.04 -20.63 -4.69
C LEU A 210 26.57 -19.29 -5.23
N SER A 211 26.54 -18.23 -4.42
CA SER A 211 27.04 -16.91 -4.81
C SER A 211 28.57 -16.78 -4.84
N ASN A 212 29.31 -17.74 -4.29
CA ASN A 212 30.78 -17.76 -4.27
C ASN A 212 31.38 -18.70 -5.34
N ALA A 213 30.55 -19.37 -6.13
CA ALA A 213 30.97 -20.33 -7.16
C ALA A 213 31.04 -19.71 -8.57
N ASP A 214 30.70 -18.42 -8.72
CA ASP A 214 30.87 -17.58 -9.91
C ASP A 214 31.92 -16.48 -9.63
#